data_AF-A0A316QTT5-F1
#
_entry.id   AF-A0A316QTT5-F1
#
_cell.length_a   1.000
_cell.length_b   1.000
_cell.length_c   1.000
_cell.angle_alpha   90.00
_cell.angle_beta   90.00
_cell.angle_gamma   90.00
#
_symmetry.space_group_name_H-M   'P 1'
#
loop_
_entity.id
_entity.type
_entity.pdbx_description
1 polymer ?
#
loop_
_entity_poly.entity_id
_entity_poly.type
_entity_poly.pdbx_seq_one_letter_code
_entity_poly.pdbx_strand_id
1 'polypeptide(L)'
;MTEMKWTINNSNVSNDTDEIDRLAECRAKFGNRPKWATIVKDAMIDNVYYAAMQSTKTGRIWALIVNTHVNDKDFFYNAMNETNCPYPYFCFCPKFVLKRLSPTDNKHAHEWRKRCYQYHERQLRKKVFGKRLDMAKQIHVILPDDYNGTNYQPGETLLLIKYDKETWLEPIKKLTFSNGDVCEYDFTVIE
;
A
#
# COMPACT_ATOMS: atom_id res chain seq x y z
N MET A 1 -15.28 18.46 3.58
CA MET A 1 -15.36 17.01 3.31
C MET A 1 -15.92 16.84 1.91
N THR A 2 -15.11 16.37 0.97
CA THR A 2 -15.58 16.07 -0.39
C THR A 2 -16.17 14.68 -0.38
N GLU A 3 -17.48 14.56 -0.59
CA GLU A 3 -18.16 13.25 -0.64
C GLU A 3 -17.59 12.41 -1.78
N MET A 4 -17.12 11.20 -1.45
CA MET A 4 -16.72 10.20 -2.43
C MET A 4 -17.98 9.66 -3.11
N LYS A 5 -18.22 10.04 -4.36
CA LYS A 5 -19.36 9.53 -5.15
C LYS A 5 -19.10 8.09 -5.59
N TRP A 6 -19.89 7.16 -5.06
CA TRP A 6 -19.87 5.76 -5.48
C TRP A 6 -20.77 5.56 -6.69
N THR A 7 -20.30 4.77 -7.66
CA THR A 7 -21.11 4.30 -8.78
C THR A 7 -21.47 2.83 -8.57
N ILE A 8 -22.74 2.49 -8.73
CA ILE A 8 -23.27 1.13 -8.59
C ILE A 8 -23.32 0.46 -9.95
N ASN A 9 -22.89 -0.79 -10.02
CA ASN A 9 -23.01 -1.65 -11.18
C ASN A 9 -23.47 -3.06 -10.74
N ASN A 10 -24.42 -3.64 -11.48
CA ASN A 10 -24.71 -5.06 -11.33
C ASN A 10 -23.50 -5.85 -11.85
N SER A 11 -22.91 -6.69 -10.99
CA SER A 11 -21.78 -7.53 -11.36
C SER A 11 -22.23 -8.68 -12.25
N ASN A 12 -21.40 -9.04 -13.23
CA ASN A 12 -21.64 -10.19 -14.13
C ASN A 12 -20.46 -11.15 -14.16
N VAL A 13 -19.39 -10.88 -13.40
CA VAL A 13 -18.15 -11.67 -13.40
C VAL A 13 -17.87 -12.21 -11.99
N SER A 14 -18.23 -13.48 -11.77
CA SER A 14 -17.86 -14.25 -10.58
C SER A 14 -16.64 -15.13 -10.85
N ASN A 15 -15.92 -15.49 -9.79
CA ASN A 15 -14.88 -16.51 -9.81
C ASN A 15 -15.44 -17.89 -9.44
N ASP A 16 -14.59 -18.92 -9.45
CA ASP A 16 -14.97 -20.30 -9.11
C ASP A 16 -15.50 -20.47 -7.65
N THR A 17 -15.40 -19.43 -6.81
CA THR A 17 -15.88 -19.41 -5.41
C THR A 17 -17.17 -18.60 -5.22
N ASP A 18 -17.87 -18.24 -6.30
CA ASP A 18 -19.10 -17.40 -6.29
C ASP A 18 -18.89 -15.97 -5.77
N GLU A 19 -17.63 -15.56 -5.59
CA GLU A 19 -17.25 -14.20 -5.23
C GLU A 19 -17.02 -13.35 -6.48
N ILE A 20 -17.32 -12.05 -6.40
CA ILE A 20 -17.11 -11.12 -7.52
C ILE A 20 -15.61 -10.95 -7.77
N ASP A 21 -15.16 -11.28 -8.98
CA ASP A 21 -13.78 -11.02 -9.41
C ASP A 21 -13.64 -9.52 -9.75
N ARG A 22 -13.25 -8.76 -8.74
CA ARG A 22 -13.07 -7.30 -8.86
C ARG A 22 -12.03 -6.90 -9.91
N LEU A 23 -11.00 -7.73 -10.12
CA LEU A 23 -9.97 -7.44 -11.12
C LEU A 23 -10.55 -7.60 -12.53
N ALA A 24 -11.28 -8.70 -12.76
CA ALA A 24 -11.95 -8.94 -14.03
C ALA A 24 -13.04 -7.89 -14.30
N GLU A 25 -13.84 -7.50 -13.30
CA GLU A 25 -14.82 -6.41 -13.41
C GLU A 25 -14.16 -5.08 -13.81
N CYS A 26 -13.06 -4.70 -13.13
CA CYS A 26 -12.31 -3.50 -13.50
C CYS A 26 -11.74 -3.58 -14.92
N ARG A 27 -11.17 -4.73 -15.32
CA ARG A 27 -10.64 -4.92 -16.69
C ARG A 27 -11.74 -4.85 -17.75
N ALA A 28 -12.86 -5.53 -17.53
CA ALA A 28 -14.00 -5.50 -18.43
C ALA A 28 -14.55 -4.08 -18.60
N LYS A 29 -14.62 -3.33 -17.49
CA LYS A 29 -15.11 -1.96 -17.50
C LYS A 29 -14.13 -0.97 -18.12
N PHE A 30 -12.91 -0.92 -17.60
CA PHE A 30 -11.92 0.10 -17.95
C PHE A 30 -11.08 -0.27 -19.19
N GLY A 31 -11.08 -1.54 -19.60
CA GLY A 31 -10.50 -1.98 -20.87
C GLY A 31 -11.38 -1.60 -22.07
N ASN A 32 -12.69 -1.52 -21.87
CA ASN A 32 -13.65 -1.13 -22.92
C ASN A 32 -14.01 0.36 -22.88
N ARG A 33 -13.82 1.04 -21.74
CA ARG A 33 -14.13 2.46 -21.57
C ARG A 33 -13.08 3.17 -20.71
N PRO A 34 -12.68 4.41 -21.07
CA PRO A 34 -13.13 5.13 -22.25
C PRO A 34 -12.45 4.63 -23.54
N LYS A 35 -13.14 4.71 -24.69
CA LYS A 35 -12.58 4.27 -25.99
C LYS A 35 -11.31 5.01 -26.44
N TRP A 36 -11.02 6.16 -25.83
CA TRP A 36 -9.82 6.95 -26.11
C TRP A 36 -8.61 6.53 -25.26
N ALA A 37 -8.74 5.49 -24.43
CA ALA A 37 -7.66 4.99 -23.61
C ALA A 37 -7.63 3.45 -23.56
N THR A 38 -6.45 2.88 -23.35
CA THR A 38 -6.26 1.44 -23.18
C THR A 38 -5.43 1.14 -21.93
N ILE A 39 -5.66 -0.03 -21.33
CA ILE A 39 -4.87 -0.49 -20.18
C ILE A 39 -3.52 -1.03 -20.69
N VAL A 40 -2.42 -0.47 -20.18
CA VAL A 40 -1.05 -0.95 -20.48
C VAL A 40 -0.59 -1.98 -19.45
N LYS A 41 -0.83 -1.69 -18.18
CA LYS A 41 -0.51 -2.54 -17.02
C LYS A 41 -1.47 -2.24 -15.89
N ASP A 42 -1.85 -3.26 -15.15
CA ASP A 42 -2.78 -3.13 -14.05
C ASP A 42 -2.50 -4.10 -12.90
N ALA A 43 -3.13 -3.81 -11.76
CA ALA A 43 -3.11 -4.65 -10.58
C ALA A 43 -4.31 -4.36 -9.68
N MET A 44 -4.81 -5.39 -9.01
CA MET A 44 -5.65 -5.23 -7.82
C MET A 44 -4.74 -5.37 -6.59
N ILE A 45 -4.82 -4.43 -5.66
CA ILE A 45 -4.20 -4.53 -4.33
C ILE A 45 -5.31 -4.28 -3.32
N ASP A 46 -5.61 -5.29 -2.50
CA ASP A 46 -6.76 -5.33 -1.61
C ASP A 46 -8.05 -4.90 -2.34
N ASN A 47 -8.61 -3.76 -1.96
CA ASN A 47 -9.86 -3.22 -2.50
C ASN A 47 -9.63 -2.13 -3.57
N VAL A 48 -8.39 -1.88 -4.00
CA VAL A 48 -8.10 -0.79 -4.94
C VAL A 48 -7.40 -1.31 -6.18
N TYR A 49 -8.01 -0.99 -7.32
CA TYR A 49 -7.48 -1.28 -8.64
C TYR A 49 -6.62 -0.11 -9.14
N TYR A 50 -5.45 -0.44 -9.65
CA TYR A 50 -4.52 0.50 -10.27
C TYR A 50 -4.27 0.12 -11.71
N ALA A 51 -4.39 1.07 -12.62
CA ALA A 51 -4.05 0.87 -14.03
C ALA A 51 -3.24 2.02 -14.60
N ALA A 52 -2.22 1.69 -15.38
CA ALA A 52 -1.55 2.61 -16.29
C ALA A 52 -2.37 2.66 -17.58
N MET A 53 -3.09 3.76 -17.77
CA MET A 53 -3.95 4.00 -18.93
C MET A 53 -3.21 4.83 -19.97
N GLN A 54 -3.18 4.38 -21.22
CA GLN A 54 -2.55 5.10 -22.34
C GLN A 54 -3.60 5.77 -23.21
N SER A 55 -3.42 7.05 -23.54
CA SER A 55 -4.29 7.75 -24.48
C SER A 55 -4.00 7.27 -25.89
N THR A 56 -5.03 6.88 -26.62
CA THR A 56 -4.92 6.55 -28.05
C THR A 56 -4.62 7.77 -28.92
N LYS A 57 -4.88 8.98 -28.40
CA LYS A 57 -4.63 10.24 -29.13
C LYS A 57 -3.21 10.77 -28.93
N THR A 58 -2.73 10.79 -27.69
CA THR A 58 -1.44 11.44 -27.35
C THR A 58 -0.34 10.45 -26.99
N GLY A 59 -0.67 9.17 -26.81
CA GLY A 59 0.27 8.16 -26.31
C GLY A 59 0.66 8.33 -24.84
N ARG A 60 0.23 9.42 -24.18
CA ARG A 60 0.52 9.72 -22.77
C ARG A 60 -0.12 8.67 -21.87
N ILE A 61 0.60 8.29 -20.82
CA ILE A 61 0.18 7.29 -19.84
C ILE A 61 -0.06 7.96 -18.48
N TRP A 62 -1.25 7.77 -17.90
CA TRP A 62 -1.62 8.25 -16.56
C TRP A 62 -2.11 7.11 -15.68
N ALA A 63 -2.10 7.33 -14.36
CA ALA A 63 -2.66 6.37 -13.43
C ALA A 63 -4.18 6.56 -13.29
N LEU A 64 -4.91 5.47 -13.47
CA LEU A 64 -6.27 5.27 -13.01
C LEU A 64 -6.22 4.52 -11.68
N ILE A 65 -6.96 5.02 -10.70
CA ILE A 65 -7.06 4.48 -9.33
C ILE A 65 -8.53 4.27 -9.07
N VAL A 66 -8.94 3.06 -8.70
CA VAL A 66 -10.34 2.73 -8.51
C VAL A 66 -10.52 2.05 -7.18
N ASN A 67 -11.14 2.74 -6.23
CA ASN A 67 -11.56 2.11 -4.99
C ASN A 67 -12.80 1.26 -5.26
N THR A 68 -12.77 0.01 -4.85
CA THR A 68 -13.84 -0.95 -5.10
C THR A 68 -14.45 -1.40 -3.78
N HIS A 69 -15.74 -1.67 -3.80
CA HIS A 69 -16.47 -2.25 -2.70
C HIS A 69 -17.45 -3.26 -3.28
N VAL A 70 -17.64 -4.37 -2.60
CA VAL A 70 -18.60 -5.41 -3.00
C VAL A 70 -19.56 -5.61 -1.84
N ASN A 71 -20.85 -5.64 -2.16
CA ASN A 71 -21.88 -6.03 -1.21
C ASN A 71 -22.80 -7.04 -1.89
N ASP A 72 -22.96 -8.23 -1.31
CA ASP A 72 -23.70 -9.37 -1.88
C ASP A 72 -23.37 -9.60 -3.37
N LYS A 73 -24.17 -9.02 -4.27
CA LYS A 73 -24.06 -9.17 -5.74
C LYS A 73 -23.72 -7.87 -6.48
N ASP A 74 -23.58 -6.77 -5.75
CA ASP A 74 -23.36 -5.45 -6.33
C ASP A 74 -21.89 -5.04 -6.25
N PHE A 75 -21.37 -4.56 -7.38
CA PHE A 75 -20.02 -4.03 -7.50
C PHE A 75 -20.08 -2.51 -7.50
N PHE A 76 -19.54 -1.91 -6.44
CA PHE A 76 -19.43 -0.48 -6.26
C PHE A 76 -18.01 -0.04 -6.54
N TYR A 77 -17.86 1.11 -7.19
CA TYR A 77 -16.54 1.67 -7.39
C TYR A 77 -16.56 3.20 -7.38
N ASN A 78 -15.39 3.76 -7.02
CA ASN A 78 -15.08 5.17 -7.15
C ASN A 78 -13.76 5.30 -7.91
N ALA A 79 -13.84 5.79 -9.15
CA ALA A 79 -12.70 5.96 -10.04
C ALA A 79 -12.15 7.38 -9.95
N MET A 80 -10.83 7.47 -9.77
CA MET A 80 -10.07 8.71 -9.71
C MET A 80 -8.75 8.57 -10.47
N ASN A 81 -8.05 9.68 -10.67
CA ASN A 81 -6.73 9.69 -11.28
C ASN A 81 -5.69 10.25 -10.29
N GLU A 82 -4.42 10.19 -10.69
CA GLU A 82 -3.30 10.73 -9.90
C GLU A 82 -3.39 12.22 -9.58
N THR A 83 -4.16 13.03 -10.32
CA THR A 83 -4.29 14.47 -10.07
C THR A 83 -5.29 14.79 -8.96
N ASN A 84 -6.29 13.92 -8.78
CA ASN A 84 -7.41 14.15 -7.88
C ASN A 84 -7.41 13.20 -6.68
N CYS A 85 -6.33 12.43 -6.49
CA CYS A 85 -6.22 11.46 -5.41
C CYS A 85 -5.95 12.19 -4.08
N PRO A 86 -6.92 12.30 -3.15
CA PRO A 86 -6.79 13.18 -2.00
C PRO A 86 -6.13 12.52 -0.79
N TYR A 87 -5.90 11.20 -0.80
CA TYR A 87 -5.70 10.44 0.43
C TYR A 87 -4.45 9.53 0.43
N PRO A 88 -3.70 9.47 1.56
CA PRO A 88 -2.58 8.55 1.73
C PRO A 88 -3.01 7.08 1.60
N TYR A 89 -4.29 6.78 1.86
CA TYR A 89 -4.91 5.47 1.72
C TYR A 89 -4.97 4.92 0.30
N PHE A 90 -4.52 5.64 -0.73
CA PHE A 90 -4.45 5.11 -2.11
C PHE A 90 -3.02 5.07 -2.66
N CYS A 91 -2.02 5.15 -1.79
CA CYS A 91 -0.61 5.23 -2.17
C CYS A 91 0.11 3.87 -2.23
N PHE A 92 -0.60 2.77 -2.48
CA PHE A 92 0.00 1.43 -2.58
C PHE A 92 0.10 0.92 -4.03
N CYS A 93 0.01 1.83 -5.01
CA CYS A 93 0.14 1.52 -6.44
C CYS A 93 1.44 0.77 -6.74
N PRO A 94 1.41 -0.41 -7.40
CA PRO A 94 2.62 -1.20 -7.65
C PRO A 94 3.67 -0.47 -8.49
N LYS A 95 4.95 -0.69 -8.18
CA LYS A 95 6.08 -0.05 -8.88
C LYS A 95 6.05 -0.26 -10.40
N PHE A 96 5.58 -1.40 -10.89
CA PHE A 96 5.52 -1.66 -12.33
C PHE A 96 4.45 -0.82 -13.05
N VAL A 97 3.38 -0.43 -12.37
CA VAL A 97 2.39 0.52 -12.89
C VAL A 97 2.99 1.91 -12.89
N LEU A 98 3.59 2.34 -11.77
CA LEU A 98 4.24 3.65 -11.63
C LEU A 98 5.33 3.89 -12.70
N LYS A 99 6.15 2.88 -12.99
CA LYS A 99 7.22 2.95 -14.01
C LYS A 99 6.72 3.16 -15.43
N ARG A 100 5.44 2.88 -15.71
CA ARG A 100 4.84 3.08 -17.05
C ARG A 100 4.25 4.46 -17.23
N LEU A 101 4.08 5.22 -16.16
CA LEU A 101 3.43 6.53 -16.23
C LEU A 101 4.32 7.54 -16.94
N SER A 102 3.73 8.33 -17.83
CA SER A 102 4.46 9.41 -18.49
C SER A 102 4.82 10.51 -17.49
N PRO A 103 5.87 11.31 -17.76
CA PRO A 103 6.11 12.54 -17.02
C PRO A 103 4.87 13.44 -16.98
N THR A 104 4.74 14.21 -15.91
CA THR A 104 3.60 15.10 -15.67
C THR A 104 4.11 16.30 -14.89
N ASP A 105 3.57 17.50 -15.13
CA ASP A 105 3.93 18.71 -14.35
C ASP A 105 2.91 18.99 -13.24
N ASN A 106 1.90 18.12 -13.10
CA ASN A 106 0.87 18.28 -12.09
C ASN A 106 1.42 17.96 -10.70
N LYS A 107 1.40 18.96 -9.80
CA LYS A 107 1.93 18.85 -8.43
C LYS A 107 1.27 17.72 -7.62
N HIS A 108 -0.05 17.54 -7.74
CA HIS A 108 -0.76 16.49 -7.02
C HIS A 108 -0.37 15.09 -7.51
N ALA A 109 -0.22 14.92 -8.83
CA ALA A 109 0.24 13.67 -9.41
C ALA A 109 1.67 13.32 -8.97
N HIS A 110 2.58 14.30 -8.95
CA HIS A 110 3.93 14.10 -8.42
C HIS A 110 3.93 13.67 -6.96
N GLU A 111 3.16 14.36 -6.12
CA GLU A 111 3.07 14.06 -4.69
C GLU A 111 2.50 12.65 -4.46
N TRP A 112 1.44 12.27 -5.17
CA TRP A 112 0.89 10.91 -5.10
C TRP A 112 1.92 9.85 -5.52
N ARG A 113 2.61 10.04 -6.66
CA ARG A 113 3.66 9.11 -7.12
C ARG A 113 4.80 9.00 -6.11
N LYS A 114 5.25 10.12 -5.53
CA LYS A 114 6.28 10.17 -4.48
C LYS A 114 5.87 9.35 -3.27
N ARG A 115 4.64 9.55 -2.77
CA ARG A 115 4.09 8.77 -1.65
C ARG A 115 4.01 7.28 -1.96
N CYS A 116 3.65 6.90 -3.19
CA CYS A 116 3.66 5.50 -3.59
C CYS A 116 5.07 4.89 -3.53
N TYR A 117 6.10 5.60 -4.01
CA TYR A 117 7.48 5.13 -3.89
C TYR A 117 7.92 4.99 -2.43
N GLN A 118 7.61 5.99 -1.58
CA GLN A 118 7.92 5.94 -0.15
C GLN A 118 7.23 4.78 0.57
N TYR A 119 5.98 4.47 0.22
CA TYR A 119 5.28 3.29 0.74
C TYR A 119 6.06 2.01 0.40
N HIS A 120 6.43 1.80 -0.87
CA HIS A 120 7.16 0.59 -1.25
C HIS A 120 8.56 0.51 -0.65
N GLU A 121 9.25 1.64 -0.48
CA GLU A 121 10.52 1.66 0.25
C GLU A 121 10.33 1.24 1.71
N ARG A 122 9.29 1.74 2.38
CA ARG A 122 8.94 1.32 3.75
C ARG A 122 8.63 -0.17 3.80
N GLN A 123 7.85 -0.71 2.85
CA GLN A 123 7.55 -2.14 2.80
C GLN A 123 8.79 -3.01 2.53
N LEU A 124 9.70 -2.56 1.66
CA LEU A 124 10.97 -3.25 1.43
C LEU A 124 11.85 -3.23 2.67
N ARG A 125 11.95 -2.09 3.35
CA ARG A 125 12.64 -1.96 4.64
C ARG A 125 12.05 -2.93 5.66
N LYS A 126 10.72 -2.97 5.83
CA LYS A 126 10.02 -3.91 6.73
C LYS A 126 10.29 -5.38 6.36
N LYS A 127 10.34 -5.73 5.08
CA LYS A 127 10.63 -7.12 4.65
C LYS A 127 12.08 -7.53 4.90
N VAL A 128 13.04 -6.65 4.58
CA VAL A 128 14.46 -6.90 4.86
C VAL A 128 14.69 -6.96 6.37
N PHE A 129 14.05 -6.06 7.11
CA PHE A 129 14.00 -6.07 8.56
C PHE A 129 13.47 -7.40 9.09
N GLY A 130 12.27 -7.82 8.68
CA GLY A 130 11.61 -9.02 9.20
C GLY A 130 12.51 -10.25 9.05
N LYS A 131 13.17 -10.40 7.90
CA LYS A 131 14.16 -11.47 7.70
C LYS A 131 15.35 -11.40 8.66
N ARG A 132 15.92 -10.21 8.87
CA ARG A 132 17.03 -10.01 9.82
C ARG A 132 16.58 -10.29 11.25
N LEU A 133 15.38 -9.83 11.61
CA LEU A 133 14.77 -10.07 12.90
C LEU A 133 14.54 -11.57 13.13
N ASP A 134 14.02 -12.30 12.14
CA ASP A 134 13.77 -13.74 12.24
C ASP A 134 15.04 -14.55 12.54
N MET A 135 16.19 -14.07 12.07
CA MET A 135 17.50 -14.70 12.30
C MET A 135 18.17 -14.26 13.60
N ALA A 136 17.84 -13.07 14.11
CA ALA A 136 18.49 -12.48 15.27
C ALA A 136 18.00 -13.09 16.59
N LYS A 137 18.93 -13.40 17.49
CA LYS A 137 18.61 -13.72 18.89
C LYS A 137 18.51 -12.47 19.75
N GLN A 138 19.29 -11.44 19.42
CA GLN A 138 19.37 -10.19 20.15
C GLN A 138 19.46 -9.00 19.20
N ILE A 139 18.83 -7.87 19.55
CA ILE A 139 18.87 -6.63 18.77
C ILE A 139 18.94 -5.40 19.68
N HIS A 140 19.69 -4.38 19.27
CA HIS A 140 19.62 -3.03 19.84
C HIS A 140 18.62 -2.20 19.06
N VAL A 141 17.64 -1.60 19.73
CA VAL A 141 16.64 -0.70 19.13
C VAL A 141 16.85 0.70 19.69
N ILE A 142 16.89 1.70 18.82
CA ILE A 142 16.98 3.12 19.18
C ILE A 142 15.59 3.72 19.00
N LEU A 143 15.03 4.22 20.09
CA LEU A 143 13.71 4.85 20.07
C LEU A 143 13.79 6.21 19.37
N PRO A 144 12.81 6.56 18.52
CA PRO A 144 12.81 7.86 17.85
C PRO A 144 12.55 8.99 18.85
N ASP A 145 12.96 10.20 18.50
CA ASP A 145 12.83 11.40 19.36
C ASP A 145 11.37 11.77 19.66
N ASP A 146 10.42 11.28 18.86
CA ASP A 146 8.97 11.48 19.03
C ASP A 146 8.28 10.29 19.71
N TYR A 147 9.04 9.32 20.24
CA TYR A 147 8.48 8.17 20.94
C TYR A 147 7.65 8.60 22.16
N ASN A 148 6.38 8.21 22.19
CA ASN A 148 5.46 8.56 23.28
C ASN A 148 4.99 7.30 24.01
N GLY A 149 5.91 6.67 24.74
CA GLY A 149 5.61 5.51 25.59
C GLY A 149 5.74 5.83 27.08
N THR A 150 5.12 4.99 27.91
CA THR A 150 5.15 5.17 29.38
C THR A 150 6.40 4.58 30.03
N ASN A 151 7.07 3.64 29.38
CA ASN A 151 8.11 2.81 29.99
C ASN A 151 9.53 3.17 29.57
N TYR A 152 9.71 3.95 28.50
CA TYR A 152 11.02 4.26 27.90
C TYR A 152 11.04 5.71 27.41
N GLN A 153 12.24 6.28 27.30
CA GLN A 153 12.43 7.66 26.88
C GLN A 153 12.73 7.76 25.37
N PRO A 154 12.38 8.87 24.71
CA PRO A 154 12.83 9.14 23.34
C PRO A 154 14.36 9.12 23.23
N GLY A 155 14.90 8.58 22.13
CA GLY A 155 16.35 8.46 21.90
C GLY A 155 17.05 7.35 22.69
N GLU A 156 16.35 6.65 23.59
CA GLU A 156 16.92 5.57 24.39
C GLU A 156 17.26 4.34 23.52
N THR A 157 18.40 3.70 23.81
CA THR A 157 18.81 2.45 23.16
C THR A 157 18.47 1.25 24.03
N LEU A 158 17.62 0.35 23.53
CA LEU A 158 17.13 -0.82 24.23
C LEU A 158 17.70 -2.10 23.65
N LEU A 159 18.11 -3.05 24.49
CA LEU A 159 18.45 -4.42 24.07
C LEU A 159 17.20 -5.30 24.12
N LEU A 160 16.77 -5.88 23.00
CA LEU A 160 15.70 -6.87 22.96
C LEU A 160 16.30 -8.26 22.72
N ILE A 161 15.94 -9.22 23.59
CA ILE A 161 16.36 -10.62 23.49
C ILE A 161 15.12 -11.47 23.22
N LYS A 162 15.20 -12.33 22.20
CA LYS A 162 14.11 -13.26 21.87
C LYS A 162 14.05 -14.42 22.86
N TYR A 163 12.84 -14.72 23.34
CA TYR A 163 12.55 -15.97 24.03
C TYR A 163 12.32 -17.09 23.02
N ASP A 164 11.50 -16.81 22.01
CA ASP A 164 11.23 -17.66 20.85
C ASP A 164 11.12 -16.80 19.59
N LYS A 165 10.66 -17.36 18.46
CA LYS A 165 10.56 -16.62 17.19
C LYS A 165 9.62 -15.41 17.27
N GLU A 166 8.62 -15.46 18.13
CA GLU A 166 7.50 -14.51 18.16
C GLU A 166 7.48 -13.60 19.39
N THR A 167 8.25 -13.95 20.44
CA THR A 167 8.17 -13.26 21.73
C THR A 167 9.52 -12.84 22.30
N TRP A 168 9.51 -11.70 23.00
CA TRP A 168 10.64 -11.19 23.76
C TRP A 168 10.73 -11.85 25.14
N LEU A 169 11.95 -12.04 25.64
CA LEU A 169 12.24 -12.63 26.94
C LEU A 169 11.72 -11.80 28.11
N GLU A 170 11.83 -10.48 28.02
CA GLU A 170 11.43 -9.57 29.10
C GLU A 170 9.94 -9.20 28.99
N PRO A 171 9.15 -9.37 30.07
CA PRO A 171 7.70 -9.12 30.04
C PRO A 171 7.30 -7.70 29.64
N ILE A 172 8.03 -6.68 30.12
CA ILE A 172 7.74 -5.27 29.79
C ILE A 172 7.97 -5.02 28.29
N LYS A 173 9.06 -5.55 27.73
CA LYS A 173 9.37 -5.45 26.29
C LYS A 173 8.36 -6.21 25.44
N LYS A 174 7.86 -7.36 25.91
CA LYS A 174 6.75 -8.10 25.27
C LYS A 174 5.46 -7.28 25.19
N LEU A 175 5.15 -6.51 26.23
CA LEU A 175 3.96 -5.66 26.26
C LEU A 175 4.12 -4.40 25.39
N THR A 176 5.33 -3.85 25.33
CA THR A 176 5.59 -2.58 24.63
C THR A 176 5.94 -2.75 23.14
N PHE A 177 6.57 -3.86 22.76
CA PHE A 177 7.06 -4.07 21.40
C PHE A 177 6.55 -5.40 20.86
N SER A 178 5.74 -5.37 19.80
CA SER A 178 5.58 -6.57 18.96
C SER A 178 6.73 -6.64 17.93
N ASN A 179 7.02 -7.84 17.40
CA ASN A 179 8.01 -8.01 16.33
C ASN A 179 7.76 -7.09 15.12
N GLY A 180 6.49 -6.78 14.83
CA GLY A 180 6.09 -5.87 13.76
C GLY A 180 6.39 -4.39 14.06
N ASP A 181 6.21 -3.97 15.31
CA ASP A 181 6.41 -2.57 15.73
C ASP A 181 7.88 -2.19 15.74
N VAL A 182 8.78 -3.13 16.07
CA VAL A 182 10.22 -2.87 16.03
C VAL A 182 10.70 -2.51 14.61
N CYS A 183 9.98 -2.93 13.56
CA CYS A 183 10.29 -2.56 12.18
C CYS A 183 10.16 -1.05 11.91
N GLU A 184 9.51 -0.30 12.80
CA GLU A 184 9.24 1.13 12.65
C GLU A 184 10.33 2.01 13.30
N TYR A 185 11.27 1.40 14.03
CA TYR A 185 12.35 2.08 14.75
C TYR A 185 13.72 1.78 14.12
N ASP A 186 14.72 2.63 14.41
CA ASP A 186 16.10 2.35 14.04
C ASP A 186 16.70 1.30 14.97
N PHE A 187 17.53 0.40 14.45
CA PHE A 187 18.03 -0.74 15.23
C PHE A 187 19.30 -1.34 14.61
N THR A 188 20.07 -2.07 15.42
CA THR A 188 21.25 -2.83 15.03
C THR A 188 21.11 -4.28 15.52
N VAL A 189 21.36 -5.24 14.64
CA VAL A 189 21.33 -6.67 15.00
C VAL A 189 22.64 -7.03 15.72
N ILE A 190 22.53 -7.81 16.79
CA ILE A 190 23.67 -8.44 17.45
C ILE A 190 23.63 -9.93 17.07
N GLU A 191 24.70 -10.41 16.46
CA GLU A 191 24.86 -11.83 16.08
C GLU A 191 25.06 -12.73 17.31
#